data_AF-A0A965MBA8-F1
#
_entry.id   AF-A0A965MBA8-F1
#
_cell.length_a   1.000
_cell.length_b   1.000
_cell.length_c   1.000
_cell.angle_alpha   90.00
_cell.angle_beta   90.00
_cell.angle_gamma   90.00
#
_symmetry.space_group_name_H-M   'P 1'
#
loop_
_entity.id
_entity.type
_entity.pdbx_description
1 polymer ?
#
loop_
_entity_poly.entity_id
_entity_poly.type
_entity_poly.pdbx_seq_one_letter_code
_entity_poly.pdbx_strand_id
1 'polypeptide(L)'
;SAESAVGRHPVKVVAALDRICLAAERHRSVLVSSHRMESQFESVEETIAMATMYTANHYNVVGILTLTESGTTAKWMSRISSGIPIYGVTRKESTERRMSLYRGVYPIAYDATELPRGDVNRAVVAELQSRGLVHDGDWLIITKGDFSGIEGGTNSMKIVKVGEIAGERD
;
A
#
# COMPACT_ATOMS: atom_id res chain seq x y z
N SER A 1 8.74 -24.42 5.87
CA SER A 1 8.64 -25.91 5.89
C SER A 1 9.48 -26.46 7.03
N ALA A 2 10.14 -27.63 6.89
CA ALA A 2 10.80 -28.32 8.00
C ALA A 2 11.83 -27.45 8.77
N GLU A 3 12.54 -26.57 8.07
CA GLU A 3 13.58 -25.70 8.67
C GLU A 3 13.03 -24.80 9.80
N SER A 4 11.82 -24.27 9.64
CA SER A 4 11.15 -23.45 10.66
C SER A 4 10.20 -24.25 11.57
N ALA A 5 9.72 -25.42 11.12
CA ALA A 5 8.75 -26.23 11.88
C ALA A 5 9.39 -27.21 12.87
N VAL A 6 10.49 -27.87 12.49
CA VAL A 6 11.16 -28.93 13.29
C VAL A 6 12.68 -28.77 13.35
N GLY A 7 13.23 -27.73 12.72
CA GLY A 7 14.65 -27.45 12.69
C GLY A 7 15.20 -26.98 14.05
N ARG A 8 16.51 -27.12 14.25
CA ARG A 8 17.19 -26.69 15.50
C ARG A 8 17.33 -25.17 15.64
N HIS A 9 17.18 -24.42 14.56
CA HIS A 9 17.43 -22.98 14.53
C HIS A 9 16.37 -22.18 13.74
N PRO A 10 15.07 -22.34 14.04
CA PRO A 10 13.99 -21.74 13.25
C PRO A 10 14.10 -20.21 13.15
N VAL A 11 14.48 -19.54 14.23
CA VAL A 11 14.69 -18.07 14.26
C VAL A 11 15.83 -17.65 13.34
N LYS A 12 16.94 -18.40 13.31
CA LYS A 12 18.09 -18.07 12.45
C LYS A 12 17.75 -18.24 10.97
N VAL A 13 16.93 -19.23 10.64
CA VAL A 13 16.46 -19.48 9.27
C VAL A 13 15.63 -18.29 8.79
N VAL A 14 14.64 -17.85 9.58
CA VAL A 14 13.82 -16.68 9.23
C VAL A 14 14.68 -15.42 9.08
N ALA A 15 15.60 -15.17 10.01
CA ALA A 15 16.50 -14.01 9.93
C ALA A 15 17.45 -14.08 8.73
N ALA A 16 17.87 -15.28 8.30
CA ALA A 16 18.67 -15.44 7.10
C ALA A 16 17.86 -15.18 5.83
N LEU A 17 16.63 -15.71 5.76
CA LEU A 17 15.72 -15.46 4.64
C LEU A 17 15.41 -13.96 4.49
N ASP A 18 15.10 -13.28 5.59
CA ASP A 18 14.88 -11.83 5.61
C ASP A 18 16.06 -11.06 4.99
N ARG A 19 17.28 -11.33 5.46
CA ARG A 19 18.50 -10.70 4.90
C ARG A 19 18.70 -10.99 3.42
N ILE A 20 18.43 -12.22 2.98
CA ILE A 20 18.58 -12.61 1.57
C ILE A 20 17.55 -11.87 0.71
N CYS A 21 16.29 -11.81 1.14
CA CYS A 21 15.25 -11.06 0.44
C CYS A 21 15.62 -9.57 0.31
N LEU A 22 16.01 -8.93 1.42
CA LEU A 22 16.44 -7.53 1.42
C LEU A 22 17.64 -7.27 0.51
N ALA A 23 18.57 -8.22 0.40
CA ALA A 23 19.70 -8.11 -0.52
C ALA A 23 19.26 -8.25 -1.98
N ALA A 24 18.38 -9.23 -2.28
CA ALA A 24 17.87 -9.48 -3.62
C ALA A 24 17.00 -8.32 -4.15
N GLU A 25 16.20 -7.70 -3.28
CA GLU A 25 15.29 -6.61 -3.64
C GLU A 25 16.01 -5.31 -4.03
N ARG A 26 17.28 -5.14 -3.65
CA ARG A 26 18.12 -4.02 -4.10
C ARG A 26 18.49 -4.10 -5.59
N HIS A 27 18.30 -5.24 -6.23
CA HIS A 27 18.69 -5.42 -7.62
C HIS A 27 17.73 -4.67 -8.56
N ARG A 28 18.26 -3.87 -9.49
CA ARG A 28 17.47 -2.97 -10.34
C ARG A 28 16.36 -3.67 -11.14
N SER A 29 16.60 -4.90 -11.61
CA SER A 29 15.59 -5.69 -12.34
C SER A 29 14.36 -6.02 -11.48
N VAL A 30 14.49 -5.97 -10.17
CA VAL A 30 13.42 -6.23 -9.20
C VAL A 30 12.64 -4.95 -8.88
N LEU A 31 13.18 -3.77 -9.20
CA LEU A 31 12.55 -2.47 -8.93
C LEU A 31 11.82 -1.89 -10.15
N VAL A 32 12.14 -2.37 -11.35
CA VAL A 32 11.60 -1.83 -12.61
C VAL A 32 10.58 -2.79 -13.21
N SER A 33 9.36 -2.32 -13.39
CA SER A 33 8.33 -2.98 -14.20
C SER A 33 8.20 -2.29 -15.56
N SER A 34 7.85 -3.05 -16.61
CA SER A 34 7.47 -2.49 -17.92
C SER A 34 6.06 -1.85 -17.92
N HIS A 35 5.46 -1.66 -16.74
CA HIS A 35 4.19 -0.95 -16.50
C HIS A 35 2.96 -1.50 -17.25
N ARG A 36 3.09 -2.62 -17.98
CA ARG A 36 2.00 -3.21 -18.77
C ARG A 36 1.26 -2.16 -19.62
N MET A 37 1.98 -1.21 -20.21
CA MET A 37 1.38 -0.03 -20.85
C MET A 37 0.41 -0.36 -22.00
N GLU A 38 0.49 -1.56 -22.58
CA GLU A 38 -0.36 -2.01 -23.69
C GLU A 38 -1.56 -2.88 -23.25
N SER A 39 -1.75 -3.09 -21.95
CA SER A 39 -2.86 -3.91 -21.44
C SER A 39 -4.16 -3.11 -21.36
N GLN A 40 -5.29 -3.75 -21.71
CA GLN A 40 -6.61 -3.25 -21.39
C GLN A 40 -7.02 -3.75 -19.99
N PHE A 41 -7.58 -2.87 -19.16
CA PHE A 41 -8.02 -3.19 -17.82
C PHE A 41 -9.53 -3.40 -17.78
N GLU A 42 -9.98 -4.36 -16.99
CA GLU A 42 -11.38 -4.80 -16.97
C GLU A 42 -12.20 -4.12 -15.86
N SER A 43 -11.54 -3.41 -14.94
CA SER A 43 -12.19 -2.77 -13.79
C SER A 43 -11.61 -1.38 -13.48
N VAL A 44 -12.42 -0.56 -12.81
CA VAL A 44 -12.02 0.78 -12.36
C VAL A 44 -10.91 0.65 -11.31
N GLU A 45 -11.00 -0.31 -10.40
CA GLU A 45 -10.03 -0.52 -9.33
C GLU A 45 -8.66 -0.94 -9.89
N GLU A 46 -8.64 -1.83 -10.89
CA GLU A 46 -7.42 -2.18 -11.61
C GLU A 46 -6.84 -0.96 -12.31
N THR A 47 -7.67 -0.17 -13.00
CA THR A 47 -7.24 1.05 -13.70
C THR A 47 -6.60 2.06 -12.75
N ILE A 48 -7.23 2.35 -11.60
CA ILE A 48 -6.69 3.26 -10.58
C ILE A 48 -5.41 2.69 -9.96
N ALA A 49 -5.36 1.38 -9.70
CA ALA A 49 -4.15 0.75 -9.18
C ALA A 49 -2.98 0.88 -10.17
N MET A 50 -3.20 0.65 -11.47
CA MET A 50 -2.16 0.78 -12.49
C MET A 50 -1.72 2.23 -12.68
N ALA A 51 -2.65 3.18 -12.69
CA ALA A 51 -2.35 4.61 -12.73
C ALA A 51 -1.51 5.03 -11.51
N THR A 52 -1.87 4.55 -10.32
CA THR A 52 -1.12 4.80 -9.08
C THR A 52 0.30 4.27 -9.15
N MET A 53 0.49 3.04 -9.63
CA MET A 53 1.83 2.46 -9.75
C MET A 53 2.67 3.18 -10.81
N TYR A 54 2.06 3.62 -11.92
CA TYR A 54 2.73 4.47 -12.89
C TYR A 54 3.17 5.78 -12.25
N THR A 55 2.28 6.50 -11.58
CA THR A 55 2.62 7.76 -10.89
C THR A 55 3.72 7.54 -9.85
N ALA A 56 3.63 6.49 -9.02
CA ALA A 56 4.61 6.21 -7.99
C ALA A 56 6.01 5.95 -8.56
N ASN A 57 6.11 5.24 -9.68
CA ASN A 57 7.40 4.96 -10.32
C ASN A 57 8.00 6.17 -11.06
N HIS A 58 7.22 7.21 -11.33
CA HIS A 58 7.64 8.39 -12.10
C HIS A 58 7.67 9.69 -11.29
N TYR A 59 7.12 9.69 -10.07
CA TYR A 59 7.13 10.81 -9.15
C TYR A 59 7.78 10.38 -7.83
N ASN A 60 8.62 11.24 -7.25
CA ASN A 60 9.40 10.91 -6.06
C ASN A 60 8.55 10.88 -4.79
N VAL A 61 7.77 9.81 -4.62
CA VAL A 61 6.93 9.53 -3.46
C VAL A 61 7.64 8.55 -2.53
N VAL A 62 7.38 8.68 -1.23
CA VAL A 62 7.94 7.77 -0.22
C VAL A 62 7.05 6.55 0.02
N GLY A 63 5.80 6.60 -0.44
CA GLY A 63 4.85 5.51 -0.22
C GLY A 63 3.49 5.73 -0.90
N ILE A 64 2.73 4.64 -0.96
CA ILE A 64 1.34 4.63 -1.43
C ILE A 64 0.47 4.21 -0.25
N LEU A 65 -0.59 4.97 0.04
CA LEU A 65 -1.60 4.66 1.03
C LEU A 65 -2.86 4.23 0.30
N THR A 66 -3.36 3.02 0.57
CA THR A 66 -4.58 2.51 -0.05
C THR A 66 -5.61 2.15 1.01
N LEU A 67 -6.75 2.84 1.00
CA LEU A 67 -7.91 2.51 1.82
C LEU A 67 -8.70 1.41 1.14
N THR A 68 -8.89 0.28 1.83
CA THR A 68 -9.49 -0.90 1.20
C THR A 68 -10.22 -1.81 2.18
N GLU A 69 -11.43 -2.22 1.81
CA GLU A 69 -12.22 -3.18 2.60
C GLU A 69 -11.81 -4.62 2.32
N SER A 70 -11.50 -4.97 1.07
CA SER A 70 -11.13 -6.33 0.64
C SER A 70 -9.64 -6.49 0.31
N GLY A 71 -8.86 -5.41 0.18
CA GLY A 71 -7.45 -5.52 -0.21
C GLY A 71 -7.23 -5.75 -1.71
N THR A 72 -8.29 -5.77 -2.53
CA THR A 72 -8.18 -5.98 -3.98
C THR A 72 -7.32 -4.91 -4.65
N THR A 73 -7.46 -3.64 -4.27
CA THR A 73 -6.61 -2.55 -4.80
C THR A 73 -5.14 -2.76 -4.46
N ALA A 74 -4.82 -3.07 -3.20
CA ALA A 74 -3.46 -3.38 -2.78
C ALA A 74 -2.88 -4.59 -3.53
N LYS A 75 -3.70 -5.62 -3.77
CA LYS A 75 -3.33 -6.81 -4.56
C LYS A 75 -2.99 -6.48 -6.01
N TRP A 76 -3.72 -5.55 -6.63
CA TRP A 76 -3.42 -5.09 -7.99
C TRP A 76 -2.09 -4.34 -8.02
N MET A 77 -1.90 -3.40 -7.11
CA MET A 77 -0.65 -2.63 -6.99
C MET A 77 0.56 -3.54 -6.74
N SER A 78 0.43 -4.54 -5.85
CA SER A 78 1.52 -5.46 -5.50
C SER A 78 2.03 -6.33 -6.67
N ARG A 79 1.31 -6.35 -7.80
CA ARG A 79 1.75 -7.06 -9.02
C ARG A 79 2.78 -6.26 -9.82
N ILE A 80 2.94 -4.97 -9.53
CA ILE A 80 3.88 -4.09 -10.19
C ILE A 80 5.07 -3.85 -9.26
N SER A 81 6.27 -4.17 -9.75
CA SER A 81 7.51 -3.87 -9.04
C SER A 81 7.79 -2.38 -9.05
N SER A 82 8.01 -1.78 -7.87
CA SER A 82 8.41 -0.38 -7.69
C SER A 82 9.48 -0.17 -6.61
N GLY A 83 9.54 -1.04 -5.59
CA GLY A 83 10.33 -0.80 -4.38
C GLY A 83 9.72 0.25 -3.44
N ILE A 84 8.56 0.79 -3.78
CA ILE A 84 7.82 1.79 -2.99
C ILE A 84 6.84 1.05 -2.08
N PRO A 85 6.82 1.32 -0.76
CA PRO A 85 5.93 0.64 0.16
C PRO A 85 4.47 1.00 -0.11
N ILE A 86 3.59 -0.01 -0.07
CA ILE A 86 2.14 0.15 -0.16
C ILE A 86 1.54 -0.07 1.23
N TYR A 87 1.06 0.98 1.88
CA TYR A 87 0.34 0.92 3.14
C TYR A 87 -1.13 0.57 2.90
N GLY A 88 -1.49 -0.69 3.14
CA GLY A 88 -2.84 -1.21 2.98
C GLY A 88 -3.68 -0.97 4.21
N VAL A 89 -4.49 0.09 4.22
CA VAL A 89 -5.28 0.50 5.37
C VAL A 89 -6.65 -0.16 5.34
N THR A 90 -6.99 -0.87 6.41
CA THR A 90 -8.26 -1.60 6.51
C THR A 90 -8.72 -1.75 7.97
N ARG A 91 -10.03 -1.81 8.18
CA ARG A 91 -10.64 -2.15 9.47
C ARG A 91 -10.87 -3.65 9.65
N LYS A 92 -10.83 -4.42 8.56
CA LYS A 92 -11.14 -5.86 8.59
C LYS A 92 -9.87 -6.66 8.85
N GLU A 93 -9.80 -7.29 10.01
CA GLU A 93 -8.68 -8.16 10.40
C GLU A 93 -8.41 -9.27 9.36
N SER A 94 -9.45 -9.81 8.73
CA SER A 94 -9.30 -10.82 7.67
C SER A 94 -8.60 -10.26 6.41
N THR A 95 -8.90 -9.03 6.04
CA THR A 95 -8.25 -8.32 4.93
C THR A 95 -6.81 -7.94 5.31
N GLU A 96 -6.58 -7.47 6.53
CA GLU A 96 -5.26 -7.15 7.07
C GLU A 96 -4.31 -8.34 6.96
N ARG A 97 -4.70 -9.48 7.54
CA ARG A 97 -3.92 -10.73 7.50
C ARG A 97 -3.67 -11.23 6.08
N ARG A 98 -4.65 -11.05 5.19
CA ARG A 98 -4.51 -11.43 3.77
C ARG A 98 -3.50 -10.53 3.05
N MET A 99 -3.50 -9.23 3.32
CA MET A 99 -2.57 -8.27 2.73
C MET A 99 -1.13 -8.47 3.20
N SER A 100 -0.89 -9.04 4.38
CA SER A 100 0.46 -9.42 4.83
C SER A 100 1.18 -10.41 3.91
N LEU A 101 0.45 -11.07 3.00
CA LEU A 101 1.00 -11.99 2.00
C LEU A 101 1.31 -11.31 0.66
N TYR A 102 0.95 -10.03 0.49
CA TYR A 102 1.14 -9.30 -0.76
C TYR A 102 2.51 -8.63 -0.76
N ARG A 103 3.26 -8.85 -1.83
CA ARG A 103 4.62 -8.31 -1.97
C ARG A 103 4.60 -6.78 -1.93
N GLY A 104 5.44 -6.19 -1.07
CA GLY A 104 5.56 -4.74 -0.92
C GLY A 104 4.37 -4.05 -0.24
N VAL A 105 3.40 -4.83 0.28
CA VAL A 105 2.26 -4.30 1.02
C VAL A 105 2.50 -4.45 2.52
N TYR A 106 2.31 -3.35 3.24
CA TYR A 106 2.39 -3.25 4.69
C TYR A 106 0.99 -2.92 5.21
N PRO A 107 0.24 -3.90 5.72
CA PRO A 107 -1.13 -3.66 6.17
C PRO A 107 -1.15 -2.83 7.46
N ILE A 108 -2.14 -1.95 7.57
CA ILE A 108 -2.36 -1.06 8.71
C ILE A 108 -3.82 -1.23 9.16
N ALA A 109 -4.02 -1.80 10.35
CA ALA A 109 -5.32 -1.83 11.00
C ALA A 109 -5.74 -0.41 11.41
N TYR A 110 -6.79 0.10 10.76
CA TYR A 110 -7.38 1.41 11.07
C TYR A 110 -8.81 1.49 10.52
N ASP A 111 -9.74 2.03 11.32
CA ASP A 111 -11.12 2.27 10.90
C ASP A 111 -11.34 3.75 10.61
N ALA A 112 -11.56 4.07 9.33
CA ALA A 112 -11.86 5.43 8.87
C ALA A 112 -13.35 5.66 8.58
N THR A 113 -14.22 4.67 8.84
CA THR A 113 -15.62 4.71 8.39
C THR A 113 -16.48 5.70 9.17
N GLU A 114 -16.11 6.02 10.41
CA GLU A 114 -16.82 6.98 11.27
C GLU A 114 -16.37 8.43 11.07
N LEU A 115 -15.35 8.66 10.24
CA LEU A 115 -14.82 10.00 10.01
C LEU A 115 -15.60 10.74 8.93
N PRO A 116 -15.75 12.08 9.06
CA PRO A 116 -16.19 12.92 7.95
C PRO A 116 -15.32 12.71 6.72
N ARG A 117 -15.93 12.68 5.53
CA ARG A 117 -15.24 12.37 4.27
C ARG A 117 -14.04 13.27 4.02
N GLY A 118 -14.18 14.56 4.35
CA GLY A 118 -13.11 15.54 4.18
C GLY A 118 -11.92 15.36 5.12
N ASP A 119 -12.08 14.60 6.21
CA ASP A 119 -11.04 14.40 7.22
C ASP A 119 -10.30 13.06 7.08
N VAL A 120 -10.86 12.10 6.34
CA VAL A 120 -10.29 10.75 6.15
C VAL A 120 -8.83 10.80 5.71
N ASN A 121 -8.50 11.60 4.69
CA ASN A 121 -7.13 11.65 4.16
C ASN A 121 -6.13 12.14 5.22
N ARG A 122 -6.51 13.18 5.99
CA ARG A 122 -5.67 13.76 7.04
C ARG A 122 -5.47 12.77 8.19
N ALA A 123 -6.56 12.13 8.62
CA ALA A 123 -6.52 11.19 9.74
C ALA A 123 -5.65 9.96 9.44
N VAL A 124 -5.78 9.38 8.24
CA VAL A 124 -5.02 8.17 7.90
C VAL A 124 -3.54 8.49 7.67
N VAL A 125 -3.20 9.65 7.12
CA VAL A 125 -1.79 10.08 7.05
C VAL A 125 -1.21 10.35 8.42
N ALA A 126 -1.98 10.97 9.33
CA ALA A 126 -1.55 11.16 10.73
C ALA A 126 -1.29 9.81 11.43
N GLU A 127 -2.05 8.76 11.10
CA GLU A 127 -1.79 7.41 11.60
C GLU A 127 -0.48 6.81 11.06
N LEU A 128 -0.12 7.08 9.80
CA LEU A 128 1.20 6.67 9.29
C LEU A 128 2.33 7.47 9.96
N GLN A 129 2.12 8.76 10.23
CA GLN A 129 3.09 9.61 10.94
C GLN A 129 3.29 9.15 12.39
N SER A 130 2.21 8.80 13.10
CA SER A 130 2.29 8.32 14.49
C SER A 130 3.12 7.04 14.62
N ARG A 131 3.14 6.22 13.56
CA ARG A 131 3.94 5.00 13.43
C ARG A 131 5.37 5.24 12.93
N GLY A 132 5.75 6.49 12.62
CA GLY A 132 7.07 6.83 12.09
C GLY A 132 7.32 6.33 10.66
N LEU A 133 6.25 6.05 9.90
CA LEU A 133 6.37 5.53 8.54
C LEU A 133 6.58 6.64 7.49
N VAL A 134 6.11 7.85 7.80
CA VAL A 134 6.17 9.03 6.94
C VAL A 134 6.39 10.27 7.79
N HIS A 135 6.97 11.33 7.21
CA HIS A 135 7.34 12.57 7.89
C HIS A 135 6.83 13.80 7.14
N ASP A 136 6.74 14.93 7.82
CA ASP A 136 6.37 16.19 7.18
C ASP A 136 7.30 16.50 5.99
N GLY A 137 6.71 16.92 4.87
CA GLY A 137 7.44 17.16 3.64
C GLY A 137 7.48 15.98 2.67
N ASP A 138 7.19 14.76 3.12
CA ASP A 138 7.13 13.58 2.27
C ASP A 138 5.95 13.65 1.29
N TRP A 139 6.15 13.09 0.09
CA TRP A 139 5.08 12.92 -0.90
C TRP A 139 4.50 11.51 -0.83
N LEU A 140 3.16 11.43 -0.82
CA LEU A 140 2.41 10.18 -0.81
C LEU A 140 1.35 10.16 -1.91
N ILE A 141 0.99 8.97 -2.36
CA ILE A 141 -0.23 8.76 -3.16
C ILE A 141 -1.28 8.09 -2.28
N ILE A 142 -2.48 8.65 -2.24
CA ILE A 142 -3.63 8.07 -1.58
C ILE A 142 -4.58 7.50 -2.64
N THR A 143 -5.05 6.27 -2.45
CA THR A 143 -6.18 5.73 -3.22
C THR A 143 -7.33 5.36 -2.30
N LYS A 144 -8.55 5.73 -2.70
CA LYS A 144 -9.79 5.39 -1.98
C LYS A 144 -10.96 5.25 -2.95
N GLY A 145 -12.05 4.66 -2.46
CA GLY A 145 -13.36 4.80 -3.09
C GLY A 145 -14.14 5.98 -2.51
N ASP A 146 -15.23 6.34 -3.17
CA ASP A 146 -16.14 7.38 -2.64
C ASP A 146 -16.76 6.96 -1.31
N PHE A 147 -17.12 5.69 -1.14
CA PHE A 147 -17.81 5.22 0.06
C PHE A 147 -16.86 4.46 0.98
N SER A 148 -16.73 4.90 2.23
CA SER A 148 -16.03 4.15 3.27
C SER A 148 -16.90 2.98 3.75
N GLY A 149 -16.30 1.83 4.05
CA GLY A 149 -17.03 0.67 4.56
C GLY A 149 -17.64 -0.26 3.50
N ILE A 150 -17.58 0.13 2.22
CA ILE A 150 -18.11 -0.66 1.09
C ILE A 150 -16.97 -1.38 0.37
N GLU A 151 -17.15 -2.68 0.10
CA GLU A 151 -16.22 -3.46 -0.71
C GLU A 151 -16.32 -3.12 -2.19
N GLY A 152 -15.17 -3.02 -2.86
CA GLY A 152 -15.10 -2.55 -4.23
C GLY A 152 -15.25 -1.02 -4.34
N GLY A 153 -15.04 -0.49 -5.53
CA GLY A 153 -15.29 0.93 -5.81
C GLY A 153 -14.12 1.87 -5.55
N THR A 154 -12.87 1.38 -5.47
CA THR A 154 -11.71 2.27 -5.55
C THR A 154 -11.71 2.96 -6.90
N ASN A 155 -11.93 4.27 -6.89
CA ASN A 155 -12.12 5.07 -8.09
C ASN A 155 -11.35 6.40 -8.07
N SER A 156 -10.59 6.67 -7.00
CA SER A 156 -9.86 7.92 -6.83
C SER A 156 -8.40 7.71 -6.44
N MET A 157 -7.55 8.62 -6.92
CA MET A 157 -6.14 8.75 -6.58
C MET A 157 -5.84 10.22 -6.27
N LYS A 158 -5.07 10.49 -5.21
CA LYS A 158 -4.63 11.83 -4.81
C LYS A 158 -3.15 11.82 -4.47
N ILE A 159 -2.39 12.75 -5.04
CA ILE A 159 -0.99 12.98 -4.65
C ILE A 159 -1.02 14.06 -3.56
N VAL A 160 -0.41 13.80 -2.41
CA VAL A 160 -0.43 14.70 -1.26
C VAL A 160 0.96 14.86 -0.67
N LYS A 161 1.18 16.01 -0.03
CA LYS A 161 2.37 16.26 0.79
C LYS A 161 1.99 16.19 2.26
N VAL A 162 2.74 15.38 3.02
CA VAL A 162 2.54 15.22 4.46
C VAL A 162 2.77 16.57 5.15
N GLY A 163 1.86 16.96 6.04
CA GLY A 163 1.81 18.27 6.68
C GLY A 163 0.98 19.34 5.93
N GLU A 164 0.62 19.10 4.67
CA GLU A 164 -0.12 20.07 3.82
C GLU A 164 -1.50 19.53 3.36
N ILE A 165 -2.03 18.52 4.05
CA ILE A 165 -3.29 17.88 3.68
C ILE A 165 -4.46 18.74 4.17
N ALA A 166 -5.06 19.51 3.26
CA ALA A 166 -6.29 20.22 3.52
C ALA A 166 -7.45 19.24 3.80
N GLY A 167 -8.29 19.57 4.80
CA GLY A 167 -9.60 18.94 4.94
C GLY A 167 -10.49 19.38 3.78
N GLU A 168 -11.20 18.46 3.13
CA GLU A 168 -12.20 18.84 2.13
C GLU A 168 -13.39 19.48 2.88
N ARG A 169 -13.87 20.64 2.42
CA ARG A 169 -15.07 21.27 2.98
C ARG A 169 -16.27 20.40 2.57
N ASP A 170 -17.03 19.95 3.56
CA ASP A 170 -18.31 19.25 3.35
C ASP A 170 -19.34 20.14 2.62
#